data_AF-A0A439TNY5-F1
#
_entry.id   AF-A0A439TNY5-F1
#
_cell.length_a   1.000
_cell.length_b   1.000
_cell.length_c   1.000
_cell.angle_alpha   90.00
_cell.angle_beta   90.00
_cell.angle_gamma   90.00
#
_symmetry.space_group_name_H-M   'P 1'
#
loop_
_entity.id
_entity.type
_entity.pdbx_description
1 polymer ?
#
loop_
_entity_poly.entity_id
_entity_poly.type
_entity_poly.pdbx_seq_one_letter_code
_entity_poly.pdbx_strand_id
1 'polypeptide(L)'
;MCRIFSARVLLCVASVLLGATAAHAGLQFQAGQTDAGLRYIVVSGDFAYQDDLSGFEALARSNASVAVTFQSPGGNIQKAMELGRLIRWLGLNTAQFRALECSSACSLAFLGGIARYAEPGAIGVHKSSFSGDIPISTSDAVSVVQQVTAEIITYMVEMGVDPALLQLSLQYDNDDVRYLSKSEMAKYRVVTLDTGASQAPSPPPSPQQLPPEPPVASLPPVSEYSSLAIPQARSGRIRHPKGAAPLKALADGKSATLVKLRNGSPVAILGNVARWYRVQANGLIGYMHDTWVFVDQFESGPFGQRHIQVKSFDNLADASAYIRSASIRLTAYLATNGWFAVTLEDTFDQETAKNLAAELKSRGTIPDDSHMTFGNTYVRKVCCH
;
A
#
# COMPACT_ATOMS: atom_id res chain seq x y z
N MET A 1 -0.99 -54.94 70.29
CA MET A 1 -1.21 -53.68 69.55
C MET A 1 -0.32 -53.74 68.31
N CYS A 2 -0.87 -54.01 67.12
CA CYS A 2 -1.14 -53.00 66.07
C CYS A 2 0.16 -52.24 65.67
N ARG A 3 0.69 -52.20 64.43
CA ARG A 3 0.07 -52.28 63.10
C ARG A 3 1.11 -52.67 62.02
N ILE A 4 0.57 -53.29 60.97
CA ILE A 4 1.13 -53.57 59.66
C ILE A 4 1.52 -52.25 58.95
N PHE A 5 2.72 -52.17 58.38
CA PHE A 5 3.08 -51.14 57.40
C PHE A 5 3.21 -51.80 56.02
N SER A 6 2.20 -51.57 55.18
CA SER A 6 2.16 -51.97 53.78
C SER A 6 3.11 -51.11 52.95
N ALA A 7 4.07 -51.74 52.27
CA ALA A 7 4.80 -51.13 51.18
C ALA A 7 3.88 -51.00 49.95
N ARG A 8 3.46 -49.78 49.63
CA ARG A 8 2.91 -49.44 48.31
C ARG A 8 4.00 -48.72 47.54
N VAL A 9 4.61 -49.45 46.60
CA VAL A 9 5.48 -48.90 45.56
C VAL A 9 4.64 -47.93 44.72
N LEU A 10 5.02 -46.66 44.78
CA LEU A 10 4.39 -45.55 44.09
C LEU A 10 4.68 -45.69 42.59
N LEU A 11 3.60 -45.81 41.80
CA LEU A 11 3.62 -45.73 40.35
C LEU A 11 4.17 -44.35 39.94
N CYS A 12 5.37 -44.31 39.34
CA CYS A 12 5.91 -43.10 38.73
C CYS A 12 5.05 -42.73 37.52
N VAL A 13 4.14 -41.77 37.70
CA VAL A 13 3.48 -41.09 36.59
C VAL A 13 4.55 -40.25 35.89
N ALA A 14 5.06 -40.77 34.77
CA ALA A 14 5.83 -39.98 33.82
C ALA A 14 4.94 -38.82 33.35
N SER A 15 5.20 -37.63 33.90
CA SER A 15 4.60 -36.40 33.42
C SER A 15 5.22 -36.11 32.06
N VAL A 16 4.55 -36.55 31.00
CA VAL A 16 4.80 -36.06 29.65
C VAL A 16 4.49 -34.58 29.69
N LEU A 17 5.54 -33.76 29.74
CA LEU A 17 5.47 -32.35 29.38
C LEU A 17 5.10 -32.31 27.89
N LEU A 18 3.81 -32.40 27.60
CA LEU A 18 3.26 -31.85 26.37
C LEU A 18 3.52 -30.35 26.45
N GLY A 19 4.63 -29.92 25.84
CA GLY A 19 4.79 -28.55 25.40
C GLY A 19 3.66 -28.27 24.41
N ALA A 20 2.54 -27.77 24.92
CA ALA A 20 1.59 -27.08 24.09
C ALA A 20 2.36 -25.93 23.46
N THR A 21 2.67 -26.05 22.17
CA THR A 21 2.93 -24.87 21.35
C THR A 21 1.68 -24.04 21.46
N ALA A 22 1.72 -23.02 22.32
CA ALA A 22 0.69 -22.00 22.30
C ALA A 22 0.63 -21.53 20.85
N ALA A 23 -0.51 -21.73 20.18
CA ALA A 23 -0.81 -21.06 18.94
C ALA A 23 -0.77 -19.56 19.27
N HIS A 24 0.40 -18.95 19.11
CA HIS A 24 0.54 -17.51 19.20
C HIS A 24 -0.16 -16.97 17.96
N ALA A 25 -1.29 -16.31 18.18
CA ALA A 25 -1.92 -15.50 17.17
C ALA A 25 -1.01 -14.30 16.89
N GLY A 26 -0.61 -14.13 15.63
CA GLY A 26 0.24 -13.01 15.19
C GLY A 26 1.69 -13.38 14.87
N LEU A 27 2.40 -12.40 14.31
CA LEU A 27 3.73 -12.56 13.77
C LEU A 27 4.80 -12.81 14.85
N GLN A 28 5.75 -13.68 14.53
CA GLN A 28 6.96 -13.93 15.30
C GLN A 28 8.21 -13.67 14.44
N PHE A 29 9.27 -13.20 15.10
CA PHE A 29 10.53 -12.87 14.44
C PHE A 29 11.68 -13.59 15.13
N GLN A 30 12.39 -14.42 14.37
CA GLN A 30 13.55 -15.16 14.87
C GLN A 30 14.78 -14.85 14.03
N ALA A 31 15.86 -14.43 14.67
CA ALA A 31 17.14 -14.27 13.99
C ALA A 31 17.77 -15.64 13.72
N GLY A 32 18.37 -15.76 12.54
CA GLY A 32 19.15 -16.92 12.13
C GLY A 32 20.48 -16.48 11.51
N GLN A 33 21.38 -17.45 11.37
CA GLN A 33 22.64 -17.27 10.66
C GLN A 33 22.93 -18.52 9.85
N THR A 34 23.30 -18.35 8.58
CA THR A 34 23.77 -19.45 7.73
C THR A 34 25.20 -19.86 8.11
N ASP A 35 25.65 -21.04 7.70
CA ASP A 35 27.04 -21.47 7.85
C ASP A 35 28.07 -20.50 7.23
N ALA A 36 27.67 -19.78 6.17
CA ALA A 36 28.47 -18.73 5.52
C ALA A 36 28.48 -17.38 6.28
N GLY A 37 27.88 -17.31 7.47
CA GLY A 37 27.84 -16.13 8.32
C GLY A 37 26.75 -15.10 7.97
N LEU A 38 25.95 -15.31 6.93
CA LEU A 38 24.84 -14.42 6.55
C LEU A 38 23.76 -14.44 7.63
N ARG A 39 23.41 -13.25 8.14
CA ARG A 39 22.42 -13.05 9.19
C ARG A 39 21.07 -12.72 8.59
N TYR A 40 20.02 -13.42 9.02
CA TYR A 40 18.68 -13.28 8.45
C TYR A 40 17.61 -13.33 9.54
N ILE A 41 16.37 -12.97 9.18
CA ILE A 41 15.19 -13.10 10.03
C ILE A 41 14.23 -14.10 9.40
N VAL A 42 13.73 -15.04 10.20
CA VAL A 42 12.55 -15.83 9.89
C VAL A 42 11.33 -15.11 10.45
N VAL A 43 10.37 -14.81 9.58
CA VAL A 43 9.06 -14.28 9.95
C VAL A 43 8.07 -15.44 9.90
N SER A 44 7.44 -15.77 11.04
CA SER A 44 6.48 -16.89 11.12
C SER A 44 5.17 -16.46 11.75
N GLY A 45 4.12 -17.27 11.56
CA GLY A 45 2.77 -17.01 12.06
C GLY A 45 1.87 -16.29 11.06
N ASP A 46 0.62 -16.05 11.45
CA ASP A 46 -0.34 -15.29 10.65
C ASP A 46 -0.16 -13.78 10.81
N PHE A 47 -0.50 -13.02 9.77
CA PHE A 47 -0.50 -11.56 9.84
C PHE A 47 -1.77 -11.09 10.57
N ALA A 48 -1.65 -10.74 11.84
CA ALA A 48 -2.75 -10.21 12.64
C ALA A 48 -2.84 -8.68 12.56
N TYR A 49 -4.03 -8.13 12.78
CA TYR A 49 -4.25 -6.68 12.71
C TYR A 49 -3.43 -5.89 13.74
N GLN A 50 -3.25 -6.46 14.91
CA GLN A 50 -2.59 -5.86 16.07
C GLN A 50 -1.07 -6.10 16.14
N ASP A 51 -0.48 -6.78 15.15
CA ASP A 51 0.95 -7.10 15.19
C ASP A 51 1.81 -5.84 15.30
N ASP A 52 2.74 -5.86 16.25
CA ASP A 52 3.75 -4.84 16.44
C ASP A 52 5.03 -5.21 15.67
N LEU A 53 5.40 -4.38 14.71
CA LEU A 53 6.60 -4.57 13.89
C LEU A 53 7.86 -3.96 14.51
N SER A 54 7.76 -3.28 15.66
CA SER A 54 8.92 -2.69 16.34
C SER A 54 9.96 -3.75 16.73
N GLY A 55 9.50 -4.94 17.13
CA GLY A 55 10.36 -6.09 17.43
C GLY A 55 11.15 -6.57 16.21
N PHE A 56 10.52 -6.58 15.03
CA PHE A 56 11.19 -6.90 13.77
C PHE A 56 12.28 -5.88 13.44
N GLU A 57 11.97 -4.58 13.54
CA GLU A 57 12.94 -3.51 13.26
C GLU A 57 14.14 -3.59 14.22
N ALA A 58 13.88 -3.71 15.52
CA ALA A 58 14.92 -3.83 16.53
C ALA A 58 15.81 -5.05 16.28
N LEU A 59 15.22 -6.20 15.94
CA LEU A 59 15.93 -7.42 15.61
C LEU A 59 16.79 -7.27 14.34
N ALA A 60 16.25 -6.65 13.29
CA ALA A 60 16.99 -6.41 12.05
C ALA A 60 18.24 -5.56 12.27
N ARG A 61 18.14 -4.51 13.08
CA ARG A 61 19.26 -3.63 13.39
C ARG A 61 20.28 -4.29 14.31
N SER A 62 19.82 -4.88 15.42
CA SER A 62 20.71 -5.51 16.42
C SER A 62 21.46 -6.72 15.88
N ASN A 63 20.80 -7.54 15.05
CA ASN A 63 21.42 -8.70 14.42
C ASN A 63 22.20 -8.33 13.14
N ALA A 64 22.13 -7.08 12.66
CA ALA A 64 22.65 -6.69 11.34
C ALA A 64 22.20 -7.67 10.24
N SER A 65 20.92 -8.01 10.26
CA SER A 65 20.33 -8.93 9.30
C SER A 65 20.39 -8.33 7.90
N VAL A 66 20.61 -9.17 6.89
CA VAL A 66 20.66 -8.76 5.47
C VAL A 66 19.52 -9.36 4.64
N ALA A 67 18.81 -10.34 5.19
CA ALA A 67 17.74 -11.04 4.50
C ALA A 67 16.58 -11.42 5.43
N VAL A 68 15.42 -11.65 4.83
CA VAL A 68 14.21 -12.13 5.48
C VAL A 68 13.68 -13.34 4.72
N THR A 69 13.23 -14.35 5.44
CA THR A 69 12.49 -15.51 4.91
C THR A 69 11.19 -15.69 5.69
N PHE A 70 10.20 -16.34 5.09
CA PHE A 70 8.86 -16.43 5.67
C PHE A 70 8.41 -17.87 5.88
N GLN A 71 7.69 -18.11 6.97
CA GLN A 71 6.94 -19.31 7.26
C GLN A 71 5.54 -18.92 7.72
N SER A 72 4.71 -18.48 6.76
CA SER A 72 3.42 -17.85 7.04
C SER A 72 2.35 -18.24 6.01
N PRO A 73 1.14 -18.60 6.47
CA PRO A 73 -0.02 -18.79 5.59
C PRO A 73 -0.64 -17.46 5.12
N GLY A 74 -0.08 -16.32 5.52
CA GLY A 74 -0.65 -15.00 5.27
C GLY A 74 -1.58 -14.53 6.39
N GLY A 75 -2.64 -13.79 6.04
CA GLY A 75 -3.51 -13.11 7.00
C GLY A 75 -3.89 -11.71 6.54
N ASN A 76 -3.72 -10.70 7.40
CA ASN A 76 -4.07 -9.33 7.11
C ASN A 76 -3.16 -8.68 6.03
N ILE A 77 -3.79 -8.32 4.91
CA ILE A 77 -3.17 -7.66 3.75
C ILE A 77 -2.43 -6.37 4.15
N GLN A 78 -3.06 -5.51 4.95
CA GLN A 78 -2.45 -4.23 5.32
C GLN A 78 -1.20 -4.41 6.18
N LYS A 79 -1.23 -5.31 7.17
CA LYS A 79 -0.07 -5.63 8.01
C LYS A 79 1.07 -6.23 7.20
N ALA A 80 0.76 -7.08 6.21
CA ALA A 80 1.77 -7.63 5.32
C ALA A 80 2.43 -6.57 4.43
N MET A 81 1.65 -5.64 3.87
CA MET A 81 2.19 -4.51 3.12
C MET A 81 2.99 -3.55 4.01
N GLU A 82 2.59 -3.37 5.27
CA GLU A 82 3.34 -2.59 6.26
C GLU A 82 4.72 -3.22 6.54
N LEU A 83 4.76 -4.53 6.82
CA LEU A 83 6.01 -5.26 6.98
C LEU A 83 6.86 -5.21 5.71
N GLY A 84 6.27 -5.39 4.54
CA GLY A 84 7.00 -5.31 3.28
C GLY A 84 7.64 -3.95 3.00
N ARG A 85 6.94 -2.84 3.34
CA ARG A 85 7.53 -1.50 3.28
C ARG A 85 8.68 -1.33 4.28
N LEU A 86 8.54 -1.88 5.49
CA LEU A 86 9.59 -1.85 6.50
C LEU A 86 10.84 -2.64 6.07
N ILE A 87 10.66 -3.84 5.49
CA ILE A 87 11.73 -4.65 4.90
C ILE A 87 12.50 -3.83 3.85
N ARG A 88 11.76 -3.18 2.93
CA ARG A 88 12.36 -2.34 1.88
C ARG A 88 13.13 -1.17 2.46
N TRP A 89 12.53 -0.47 3.42
CA TRP A 89 13.12 0.70 4.07
C TRP A 89 14.40 0.36 4.85
N LEU A 90 14.47 -0.82 5.45
CA LEU A 90 15.67 -1.34 6.11
C LEU A 90 16.72 -1.88 5.12
N GLY A 91 16.43 -1.91 3.82
CA GLY A 91 17.35 -2.40 2.80
C GLY A 91 17.56 -3.92 2.85
N LEU A 92 16.58 -4.67 3.34
CA LEU A 92 16.69 -6.12 3.49
C LEU A 92 16.31 -6.84 2.19
N ASN A 93 17.00 -7.94 1.91
CA ASN A 93 16.63 -8.86 0.84
C ASN A 93 15.52 -9.81 1.31
N THR A 94 14.76 -10.38 0.39
CA THR A 94 13.83 -11.47 0.71
C THR A 94 14.21 -12.74 -0.03
N ALA A 95 14.18 -13.86 0.68
CA ALA A 95 14.50 -15.18 0.17
C ALA A 95 13.42 -16.17 0.61
N GLN A 96 12.76 -16.83 -0.35
CA GLN A 96 11.74 -17.83 -0.06
C GLN A 96 12.13 -19.20 -0.62
N PHE A 97 12.04 -20.21 0.24
CA PHE A 97 12.33 -21.60 -0.10
C PHE A 97 11.04 -22.40 -0.11
N ARG A 98 10.93 -23.38 -1.00
CA ARG A 98 9.72 -24.20 -1.18
C ARG A 98 9.37 -25.02 0.07
N ALA A 99 10.36 -25.30 0.92
CA ALA A 99 10.16 -25.99 2.20
C ALA A 99 9.44 -25.14 3.25
N LEU A 100 9.36 -23.82 3.05
CA LEU A 100 8.69 -22.88 3.95
C LEU A 100 7.46 -22.29 3.27
N GLU A 101 6.35 -22.22 3.98
CA GLU A 101 5.12 -21.65 3.45
C GLU A 101 5.22 -20.13 3.34
N CYS A 102 4.83 -19.58 2.19
CA CYS A 102 4.51 -18.17 2.06
C CYS A 102 3.38 -18.00 1.04
N SER A 103 2.17 -17.87 1.56
CA SER A 103 0.94 -17.78 0.77
C SER A 103 0.13 -16.52 1.11
N SER A 104 -0.80 -16.14 0.23
CA SER A 104 -1.73 -15.04 0.46
C SER A 104 -1.03 -13.70 0.77
N ALA A 105 -1.41 -13.00 1.85
CA ALA A 105 -0.77 -11.78 2.32
C ALA A 105 0.75 -11.93 2.56
N CYS A 106 1.26 -13.12 2.92
CA CYS A 106 2.72 -13.32 3.05
C CYS A 106 3.46 -12.96 1.76
N SER A 107 2.89 -13.32 0.60
CA SER A 107 3.48 -13.01 -0.70
C SER A 107 3.69 -11.51 -0.86
N LEU A 108 2.79 -10.66 -0.34
CA LEU A 108 2.93 -9.21 -0.37
C LEU A 108 4.11 -8.74 0.50
N ALA A 109 4.25 -9.25 1.72
CA ALA A 109 5.41 -8.92 2.57
C ALA A 109 6.74 -9.30 1.90
N PHE A 110 6.78 -10.47 1.23
CA PHE A 110 7.93 -10.92 0.45
C PHE A 110 8.32 -9.95 -0.68
N LEU A 111 7.36 -9.28 -1.33
CA LEU A 111 7.65 -8.26 -2.36
C LEU A 111 8.46 -7.07 -1.81
N GLY A 112 8.47 -6.89 -0.48
CA GLY A 112 9.22 -5.89 0.26
C GLY A 112 10.74 -5.94 0.09
N GLY A 113 11.32 -7.05 -0.37
CA GLY A 113 12.76 -7.16 -0.55
C GLY A 113 13.33 -6.20 -1.61
N ILE A 114 14.52 -5.63 -1.34
CA ILE A 114 15.27 -4.84 -2.33
C ILE A 114 15.90 -5.73 -3.41
N ALA A 115 16.30 -6.95 -3.03
CA ALA A 115 16.52 -8.06 -3.94
C ALA A 115 15.68 -9.25 -3.46
N ARG A 116 15.08 -9.96 -4.41
CA ARG A 116 14.10 -11.02 -4.15
C ARG A 116 14.52 -12.31 -4.82
N TYR A 117 14.69 -13.36 -4.03
CA TYR A 117 14.92 -14.73 -4.47
C TYR A 117 13.76 -15.61 -4.01
N ALA A 118 13.25 -16.46 -4.89
CA ALA A 118 12.30 -17.49 -4.51
C ALA A 118 12.53 -18.75 -5.33
N GLU A 119 12.44 -19.91 -4.69
CA GLU A 119 12.39 -21.18 -5.42
C GLU A 119 11.08 -21.30 -6.22
N PRO A 120 11.09 -21.98 -7.37
CA PRO A 120 9.86 -22.25 -8.11
C PRO A 120 8.82 -22.95 -7.22
N GLY A 121 7.60 -22.42 -7.18
CA GLY A 121 6.52 -22.92 -6.34
C GLY A 121 6.58 -22.51 -4.87
N ALA A 122 7.48 -21.60 -4.48
CA ALA A 122 7.60 -21.17 -3.08
C ALA A 122 6.69 -19.98 -2.68
N ILE A 123 6.07 -19.30 -3.65
CA ILE A 123 5.16 -18.17 -3.42
C ILE A 123 3.75 -18.55 -3.86
N GLY A 124 2.82 -18.55 -2.91
CA GLY A 124 1.39 -18.80 -3.14
C GLY A 124 0.59 -17.51 -3.23
N VAL A 125 -0.28 -17.41 -4.24
CA VAL A 125 -1.22 -16.30 -4.43
C VAL A 125 -2.63 -16.85 -4.61
N HIS A 126 -3.64 -16.12 -4.15
CA HIS A 126 -5.06 -16.43 -4.34
C HIS A 126 -5.91 -15.19 -4.00
N LYS A 127 -7.22 -15.21 -4.23
CA LYS A 127 -8.10 -14.13 -3.81
C LYS A 127 -8.09 -14.07 -2.28
N SER A 128 -7.67 -12.96 -1.70
CA SER A 128 -7.74 -12.79 -0.24
C SER A 128 -9.22 -12.74 0.17
N SER A 129 -9.61 -13.57 1.14
CA SER A 129 -10.95 -13.46 1.71
C SER A 129 -11.06 -12.16 2.48
N PHE A 130 -12.05 -11.34 2.14
CA PHE A 130 -12.44 -10.17 2.94
C PHE A 130 -13.23 -10.66 4.16
N SER A 131 -12.59 -11.47 5.01
CA SER A 131 -13.21 -12.07 6.18
C SER A 131 -13.15 -11.09 7.36
N GLY A 132 -14.26 -10.38 7.52
CA GLY A 132 -14.74 -9.89 8.80
C GLY A 132 -16.24 -10.11 8.81
N ASP A 133 -16.74 -10.92 9.75
CA ASP A 133 -18.17 -11.20 9.99
C ASP A 133 -18.90 -9.93 10.46
N ILE A 134 -18.95 -8.93 9.59
CA ILE A 134 -19.65 -7.69 9.79
C ILE A 134 -20.78 -7.69 8.75
N PRO A 135 -22.04 -7.45 9.15
CA PRO A 135 -23.11 -7.21 8.20
C PRO A 135 -22.83 -5.88 7.51
N ILE A 136 -22.07 -5.94 6.43
CA ILE A 136 -21.73 -4.83 5.54
C ILE A 136 -22.79 -4.84 4.43
N SER A 137 -23.35 -3.68 4.10
CA SER A 137 -24.24 -3.56 2.93
C SER A 137 -23.46 -3.95 1.66
N THR A 138 -24.11 -4.52 0.64
CA THR A 138 -23.42 -4.95 -0.59
C THR A 138 -22.64 -3.83 -1.26
N SER A 139 -23.12 -2.58 -1.18
CA SER A 139 -22.41 -1.39 -1.67
C SER A 139 -21.16 -1.02 -0.87
N ASP A 140 -21.20 -1.20 0.46
CA ASP A 140 -20.05 -0.95 1.32
C ASP A 140 -18.98 -2.03 1.15
N ALA A 141 -19.40 -3.28 0.91
CA ALA A 141 -18.50 -4.39 0.62
C ALA A 141 -17.76 -4.16 -0.71
N VAL A 142 -18.47 -3.78 -1.77
CA VAL A 142 -17.85 -3.45 -3.07
C VAL A 142 -16.85 -2.30 -2.95
N SER A 143 -17.21 -1.25 -2.20
CA SER A 143 -16.32 -0.08 -2.00
C SER A 143 -15.02 -0.46 -1.27
N VAL A 144 -15.12 -1.30 -0.23
CA VAL A 144 -13.95 -1.81 0.51
C VAL A 144 -13.09 -2.70 -0.37
N VAL A 145 -13.68 -3.58 -1.18
CA VAL A 145 -12.95 -4.41 -2.13
C VAL A 145 -12.17 -3.55 -3.13
N GLN A 146 -12.82 -2.57 -3.75
CA GLN A 146 -12.18 -1.66 -4.70
C GLN A 146 -11.02 -0.89 -4.07
N GLN A 147 -11.19 -0.40 -2.85
CA GLN A 147 -10.13 0.31 -2.14
C GLN A 147 -8.92 -0.60 -1.87
N VAL A 148 -9.16 -1.80 -1.33
CA VAL A 148 -8.07 -2.74 -1.02
C VAL A 148 -7.37 -3.23 -2.29
N THR A 149 -8.12 -3.47 -3.37
CA THR A 149 -7.54 -3.81 -4.69
C THR A 149 -6.62 -2.70 -5.18
N ALA A 150 -7.03 -1.42 -5.08
CA ALA A 150 -6.19 -0.29 -5.46
C ALA A 150 -4.94 -0.17 -4.56
N GLU A 151 -5.07 -0.43 -3.26
CA GLU A 151 -3.93 -0.45 -2.32
C GLU A 151 -2.91 -1.54 -2.69
N ILE A 152 -3.37 -2.74 -3.05
CA ILE A 152 -2.48 -3.83 -3.48
C ILE A 152 -1.79 -3.50 -4.81
N ILE A 153 -2.51 -2.96 -5.79
CA ILE A 153 -1.92 -2.52 -7.07
C ILE A 153 -0.84 -1.48 -6.80
N THR A 154 -1.15 -0.47 -6.00
CA THR A 154 -0.19 0.59 -5.62
C THR A 154 1.04 -0.01 -4.98
N TYR A 155 0.85 -0.90 -4.00
CA TYR A 155 1.95 -1.59 -3.33
C TYR A 155 2.78 -2.44 -4.31
N MET A 156 2.18 -3.20 -5.21
CA MET A 156 2.92 -3.97 -6.22
C MET A 156 3.80 -3.06 -7.08
N VAL A 157 3.27 -1.91 -7.52
CA VAL A 157 4.06 -0.91 -8.26
C VAL A 157 5.20 -0.34 -7.39
N GLU A 158 4.93 0.03 -6.14
CA GLU A 158 5.95 0.50 -5.18
C GLU A 158 7.09 -0.52 -5.01
N MET A 159 6.76 -1.81 -5.03
CA MET A 159 7.75 -2.89 -4.91
C MET A 159 8.39 -3.28 -6.26
N GLY A 160 8.02 -2.66 -7.38
CA GLY A 160 8.56 -2.98 -8.71
C GLY A 160 8.05 -4.31 -9.29
N VAL A 161 6.86 -4.74 -8.86
CA VAL A 161 6.15 -5.95 -9.31
C VAL A 161 5.13 -5.55 -10.37
N ASP A 162 4.87 -6.42 -11.34
CA ASP A 162 3.79 -6.22 -12.32
C ASP A 162 2.41 -6.41 -11.65
N PRO A 163 1.53 -5.39 -11.64
CA PRO A 163 0.19 -5.50 -11.08
C PRO A 163 -0.69 -6.58 -11.72
N ALA A 164 -0.35 -7.07 -12.91
CA ALA A 164 -1.01 -8.23 -13.52
C ALA A 164 -0.93 -9.50 -12.63
N LEU A 165 0.00 -9.55 -11.66
CA LEU A 165 0.01 -10.60 -10.64
C LEU A 165 -1.27 -10.62 -9.80
N LEU A 166 -1.84 -9.45 -9.50
CA LEU A 166 -3.11 -9.39 -8.77
C LEU A 166 -4.25 -9.99 -9.59
N GLN A 167 -4.27 -9.76 -10.91
CA GLN A 167 -5.27 -10.37 -11.79
C GLN A 167 -5.17 -11.90 -11.75
N LEU A 168 -3.95 -12.45 -11.75
CA LEU A 168 -3.74 -13.89 -11.57
C LEU A 168 -4.25 -14.35 -10.19
N SER A 169 -3.91 -13.62 -9.11
CA SER A 169 -4.35 -13.93 -7.75
C SER A 169 -5.88 -14.00 -7.63
N LEU A 170 -6.60 -13.06 -8.27
CA LEU A 170 -8.06 -12.97 -8.22
C LEU A 170 -8.81 -14.08 -8.98
N GLN A 171 -8.12 -14.88 -9.79
CA GLN A 171 -8.72 -16.02 -10.50
C GLN A 171 -8.87 -17.26 -9.64
N TYR A 172 -8.21 -17.31 -8.48
CA TYR A 172 -8.18 -18.47 -7.60
C TYR A 172 -8.89 -18.17 -6.28
N ASP A 173 -9.69 -19.12 -5.81
CA ASP A 173 -10.50 -18.96 -4.60
C ASP A 173 -9.66 -19.00 -3.31
N ASN A 174 -10.24 -18.65 -2.17
CA ASN A 174 -9.49 -18.49 -0.92
C ASN A 174 -8.98 -19.82 -0.34
N ASP A 175 -9.58 -20.94 -0.74
CA ASP A 175 -9.19 -22.31 -0.44
C ASP A 175 -8.34 -22.96 -1.55
N ASP A 176 -8.08 -22.26 -2.67
CA ASP A 176 -7.31 -22.75 -3.81
C ASP A 176 -6.05 -21.89 -4.04
N VAL A 177 -4.96 -22.24 -3.36
CA VAL A 177 -3.71 -21.45 -3.44
C VAL A 177 -2.94 -21.78 -4.72
N ARG A 178 -2.73 -20.78 -5.58
CA ARG A 178 -1.89 -20.88 -6.77
C ARG A 178 -0.42 -20.57 -6.46
N TYR A 179 0.44 -21.58 -6.53
CA TYR A 179 1.89 -21.42 -6.32
C TYR A 179 2.65 -21.12 -7.61
N LEU A 180 3.30 -19.95 -7.71
CA LEU A 180 3.89 -19.44 -8.94
C LEU A 180 5.04 -20.31 -9.48
N SER A 181 5.08 -20.54 -10.79
CA SER A 181 6.22 -21.15 -11.48
C SER A 181 7.37 -20.17 -11.65
N LYS A 182 8.57 -20.67 -12.01
CA LYS A 182 9.75 -19.82 -12.29
C LYS A 182 9.45 -18.74 -13.34
N SER A 183 8.80 -19.13 -14.45
CA SER A 183 8.48 -18.22 -15.56
C SER A 183 7.44 -17.17 -15.15
N GLU A 184 6.47 -17.52 -14.31
CA GLU A 184 5.49 -16.57 -13.78
C GLU A 184 6.14 -15.59 -12.79
N MET A 185 7.03 -16.07 -11.91
CA MET A 185 7.76 -15.21 -10.99
C MET A 185 8.62 -14.18 -11.75
N ALA A 186 9.26 -14.58 -12.85
CA ALA A 186 9.99 -13.67 -13.73
C ALA A 186 9.04 -12.71 -14.48
N LYS A 187 7.99 -13.25 -15.12
CA LYS A 187 7.00 -12.48 -15.88
C LYS A 187 6.40 -11.34 -15.04
N TYR A 188 6.02 -11.63 -13.80
CA TYR A 188 5.41 -10.66 -12.91
C TYR A 188 6.41 -9.90 -12.04
N ARG A 189 7.72 -10.11 -12.24
CA ARG A 189 8.80 -9.46 -11.47
C ARG A 189 8.72 -9.71 -9.94
N VAL A 190 8.23 -10.88 -9.56
CA VAL A 190 8.20 -11.36 -8.17
C VAL A 190 9.61 -11.60 -7.64
N VAL A 191 10.49 -12.14 -8.48
CA VAL A 191 11.93 -12.29 -8.19
C VAL A 191 12.74 -11.26 -8.97
N THR A 192 13.90 -10.89 -8.42
CA THR A 192 14.86 -9.95 -9.06
C THR A 192 16.24 -10.57 -9.25
N LEU A 193 16.49 -11.74 -8.65
CA LEU A 193 17.72 -12.49 -8.80
C LEU A 193 17.43 -13.71 -9.69
N ASP A 194 17.75 -13.59 -10.97
CA ASP A 194 17.65 -14.73 -11.89
C ASP A 194 18.70 -15.77 -11.55
N THR A 195 18.28 -16.92 -11.03
CA THR A 195 19.09 -18.14 -11.08
C THR A 195 19.08 -18.66 -12.52
N GLY A 196 19.91 -18.04 -13.37
CA GLY A 196 20.09 -18.44 -14.76
C GLY A 196 20.79 -17.37 -15.59
N ALA A 197 22.13 -17.44 -15.61
CA ALA A 197 23.06 -16.71 -16.46
C ALA A 197 23.18 -15.19 -16.21
N SER A 198 24.36 -14.82 -15.70
CA SER A 198 24.97 -13.53 -15.97
C SER A 198 24.93 -13.28 -17.48
N GLN A 199 24.01 -12.44 -17.94
CA GLN A 199 24.25 -11.67 -19.14
C GLN A 199 25.03 -10.44 -18.71
N ALA A 200 26.35 -10.49 -18.93
CA ALA A 200 27.09 -9.27 -19.14
C ALA A 200 26.35 -8.43 -20.20
N PRO A 201 26.30 -7.09 -20.09
CA PRO A 201 25.74 -6.27 -21.14
C PRO A 201 26.39 -6.67 -22.46
N SER A 202 25.57 -7.03 -23.44
CA SER A 202 26.07 -7.35 -24.78
C SER A 202 26.85 -6.14 -25.31
N PRO A 203 28.03 -6.33 -25.94
CA PRO A 203 28.73 -5.22 -26.54
C PRO A 203 27.84 -4.57 -27.62
N PRO A 204 27.92 -3.24 -27.78
CA PRO A 204 27.08 -2.54 -28.74
C PRO A 204 27.33 -3.08 -30.16
N PRO A 205 26.28 -3.18 -31.00
CA PRO A 205 26.47 -3.51 -32.40
C PRO A 205 27.36 -2.45 -33.07
N SER A 206 28.25 -2.89 -33.96
CA SER A 206 29.14 -2.01 -34.72
C SER A 206 28.34 -0.96 -35.51
N PRO A 207 28.89 0.25 -35.73
CA PRO A 207 28.13 1.37 -36.23
C PRO A 207 27.71 1.12 -37.69
N GLN A 208 26.42 0.96 -37.92
CA GLN A 208 25.84 1.29 -39.21
C GLN A 208 25.55 2.80 -39.20
N GLN A 209 26.06 3.47 -40.22
CA GLN A 209 26.02 4.92 -40.37
C GLN A 209 24.56 5.39 -40.48
N LEU A 210 24.09 6.09 -39.44
CA LEU A 210 22.78 6.74 -39.42
C LEU A 210 22.82 8.02 -40.30
N PRO A 211 21.68 8.41 -40.90
CA PRO A 211 21.54 9.71 -41.57
C PRO A 211 21.83 10.86 -40.60
N PRO A 212 22.23 12.05 -41.10
CA PRO A 212 22.59 13.17 -40.24
C PRO A 212 21.42 13.60 -39.34
N GLU A 213 21.70 13.72 -38.05
CA GLU A 213 20.78 14.26 -37.04
C GLU A 213 20.36 15.70 -37.39
N PRO A 214 19.07 16.06 -37.22
CA PRO A 214 18.67 17.45 -37.20
C PRO A 214 19.27 18.15 -35.96
N PRO A 215 19.53 19.47 -36.03
CA PRO A 215 20.24 20.17 -34.97
C PRO A 215 19.44 20.09 -33.65
N VAL A 216 20.13 19.65 -32.60
CA VAL A 216 19.60 19.60 -31.24
C VAL A 216 19.16 21.01 -30.85
N ALA A 217 17.85 21.21 -30.81
CA ALA A 217 17.28 22.36 -30.14
C ALA A 217 17.71 22.28 -28.68
N SER A 218 18.47 23.29 -28.25
CA SER A 218 18.86 23.56 -26.87
C SER A 218 17.73 23.20 -25.90
N LEU A 219 18.07 22.40 -24.88
CA LEU A 219 17.20 22.09 -23.75
C LEU A 219 16.46 23.35 -23.29
N PRO A 220 15.12 23.30 -23.14
CA PRO A 220 14.40 24.43 -22.58
C PRO A 220 14.91 24.72 -21.15
N PRO A 221 14.93 26.00 -20.72
CA PRO A 221 15.49 26.39 -19.44
C PRO A 221 14.68 25.77 -18.28
N VAL A 222 15.37 25.56 -17.15
CA VAL A 222 14.92 24.97 -15.87
C VAL A 222 13.72 25.70 -15.20
N SER A 223 13.06 26.61 -15.92
CA SER A 223 11.94 27.43 -15.47
C SER A 223 10.63 26.64 -15.25
N GLU A 224 10.39 25.54 -15.98
CA GLU A 224 9.09 24.83 -15.90
C GLU A 224 8.99 23.84 -14.72
N TYR A 225 10.11 23.29 -14.23
CA TYR A 225 10.13 22.32 -13.13
C TYR A 225 9.97 22.92 -11.73
N SER A 226 10.05 24.25 -11.60
CA SER A 226 9.75 24.93 -10.33
C SER A 226 8.25 24.92 -9.99
N SER A 227 7.39 24.52 -10.94
CA SER A 227 5.93 24.62 -10.83
C SER A 227 5.22 23.41 -10.20
N LEU A 228 5.90 22.28 -9.99
CA LEU A 228 5.30 21.03 -9.46
C LEU A 228 5.68 20.70 -8.01
N ALA A 229 6.42 21.57 -7.31
CA ALA A 229 6.72 21.37 -5.90
C ALA A 229 5.45 21.43 -5.04
N ILE A 230 5.23 20.42 -4.19
CA ILE A 230 4.10 20.38 -3.25
C ILE A 230 4.41 21.33 -2.08
N PRO A 231 3.60 22.37 -1.82
CA PRO A 231 3.78 23.25 -0.66
C PRO A 231 3.71 22.46 0.65
N GLN A 232 4.42 22.93 1.66
CA GLN A 232 4.32 22.35 2.98
C GLN A 232 2.95 22.67 3.60
N ALA A 233 2.20 21.64 3.97
CA ALA A 233 0.94 21.78 4.71
C ALA A 233 1.24 22.22 6.16
N ARG A 234 0.63 23.33 6.59
CA ARG A 234 0.85 23.92 7.94
C ARG A 234 -0.44 24.07 8.73
N SER A 235 -1.55 24.27 8.05
CA SER A 235 -2.87 24.41 8.67
C SER A 235 -3.94 23.81 7.78
N GLY A 236 -5.05 23.47 8.41
CA GLY A 236 -6.21 23.01 7.68
C GLY A 236 -7.48 22.98 8.50
N ARG A 237 -8.52 22.44 7.88
CA ARG A 237 -9.83 22.21 8.50
C ARG A 237 -10.30 20.81 8.19
N ILE A 238 -11.08 20.22 9.09
CA ILE A 238 -11.65 18.89 8.85
C ILE A 238 -12.66 18.95 7.71
N ARG A 239 -12.53 18.03 6.75
CA ARG A 239 -13.49 17.86 5.64
C ARG A 239 -13.67 16.39 5.31
N HIS A 240 -14.77 15.82 5.76
CA HIS A 240 -15.11 14.41 5.60
C HIS A 240 -16.57 14.21 5.16
N PRO A 241 -16.90 13.21 4.31
CA PRO A 241 -18.27 12.97 3.85
C PRO A 241 -19.29 12.76 4.97
N LYS A 242 -18.88 12.14 6.08
CA LYS A 242 -19.77 11.86 7.24
C LYS A 242 -19.93 13.05 8.20
N GLY A 243 -19.44 14.24 7.83
CA GLY A 243 -19.55 15.46 8.64
C GLY A 243 -18.56 15.56 9.82
N ALA A 244 -17.79 14.51 10.09
CA ALA A 244 -16.73 14.48 11.09
C ALA A 244 -15.65 13.45 10.71
N ALA A 245 -14.43 13.66 11.22
CA ALA A 245 -13.29 12.76 11.04
C ALA A 245 -12.67 12.38 12.40
N PRO A 246 -12.19 11.14 12.56
CA PRO A 246 -11.48 10.73 13.76
C PRO A 246 -10.05 11.27 13.78
N LEU A 247 -9.64 11.84 14.91
CA LEU A 247 -8.24 12.03 15.26
C LEU A 247 -7.73 10.72 15.86
N LYS A 248 -6.74 10.13 15.20
CA LYS A 248 -6.18 8.82 15.53
C LYS A 248 -4.95 8.96 16.40
N ALA A 249 -4.72 7.99 17.29
CA ALA A 249 -3.52 7.95 18.11
C ALA A 249 -2.25 7.73 17.27
N LEU A 250 -2.37 6.93 16.20
CA LEU A 250 -1.29 6.60 15.27
C LEU A 250 -1.74 6.83 13.82
N ALA A 251 -0.78 6.84 12.88
CA ALA A 251 -0.99 6.97 11.44
C ALA A 251 -1.60 5.69 10.82
N ASP A 252 -2.69 5.20 11.42
CA ASP A 252 -3.40 3.99 11.06
C ASP A 252 -4.92 4.16 11.31
N GLY A 253 -5.72 3.78 10.33
CA GLY A 253 -7.18 3.81 10.34
C GLY A 253 -7.81 2.91 11.40
N LYS A 254 -7.09 1.89 11.89
CA LYS A 254 -7.56 0.98 12.95
C LYS A 254 -7.12 1.40 14.35
N SER A 255 -6.17 2.32 14.46
CA SER A 255 -5.72 2.81 15.76
C SER A 255 -6.84 3.50 16.54
N ALA A 256 -6.64 3.57 17.87
CA ALA A 256 -7.57 4.19 18.80
C ALA A 256 -7.93 5.62 18.35
N THR A 257 -9.22 5.93 18.40
CA THR A 257 -9.70 7.28 18.10
C THR A 257 -9.61 8.11 19.37
N LEU A 258 -8.75 9.11 19.39
CA LEU A 258 -8.59 10.04 20.51
C LEU A 258 -9.85 10.91 20.64
N VAL A 259 -10.31 11.47 19.53
CA VAL A 259 -11.50 12.31 19.46
C VAL A 259 -12.06 12.33 18.04
N LYS A 260 -13.36 12.60 17.86
CA LYS A 260 -13.95 12.91 16.55
C LYS A 260 -14.14 14.41 16.42
N LEU A 261 -13.57 14.99 15.37
CA LEU A 261 -13.65 16.43 15.07
C LEU A 261 -14.67 16.65 13.95
N ARG A 262 -15.52 17.65 14.09
CA ARG A 262 -16.55 17.98 13.10
C ARG A 262 -15.94 18.71 11.90
N ASN A 263 -16.59 18.63 10.75
CA ASN A 263 -16.18 19.40 9.58
C ASN A 263 -16.09 20.88 9.91
N GLY A 264 -15.05 21.54 9.40
CA GLY A 264 -14.75 22.94 9.67
C GLY A 264 -13.93 23.19 10.94
N SER A 265 -13.76 22.19 11.83
CA SER A 265 -12.85 22.31 12.96
C SER A 265 -11.42 22.59 12.46
N PRO A 266 -10.72 23.61 13.00
CA PRO A 266 -9.36 23.94 12.58
C PRO A 266 -8.36 22.93 13.14
N VAL A 267 -7.31 22.67 12.38
CA VAL A 267 -6.18 21.82 12.78
C VAL A 267 -4.86 22.47 12.38
N ALA A 268 -3.86 22.37 13.26
CA ALA A 268 -2.48 22.71 12.93
C ALA A 268 -1.78 21.45 12.43
N ILE A 269 -1.14 21.51 11.26
CA ILE A 269 -0.42 20.38 10.66
C ILE A 269 1.05 20.49 11.06
N LEU A 270 1.51 19.52 11.84
CA LEU A 270 2.86 19.48 12.41
C LEU A 270 3.84 18.69 11.54
N GLY A 271 3.34 17.84 10.66
CA GLY A 271 4.13 17.02 9.75
C GLY A 271 3.27 16.00 9.02
N ASN A 272 3.89 15.24 8.15
CA ASN A 272 3.25 14.18 7.37
C ASN A 272 4.08 12.90 7.43
N VAL A 273 3.38 11.76 7.50
CA VAL A 273 3.96 10.42 7.40
C VAL A 273 3.09 9.63 6.44
N ALA A 274 3.65 9.23 5.30
CA ALA A 274 2.90 8.64 4.20
C ALA A 274 1.64 9.47 3.86
N ARG A 275 0.45 8.88 4.00
CA ARG A 275 -0.86 9.53 3.74
C ARG A 275 -1.53 10.12 4.98
N TRP A 276 -0.77 10.37 6.03
CA TRP A 276 -1.29 10.88 7.30
C TRP A 276 -0.63 12.20 7.67
N TYR A 277 -1.45 13.16 8.07
CA TYR A 277 -0.99 14.37 8.72
C TYR A 277 -0.92 14.12 10.22
N ARG A 278 0.23 14.41 10.82
CA ARG A 278 0.35 14.60 12.26
C ARG A 278 -0.22 15.98 12.56
N VAL A 279 -1.34 16.03 13.26
CA VAL A 279 -2.07 17.26 13.51
C VAL A 279 -2.24 17.53 15.00
N GLN A 280 -2.29 18.81 15.36
CA GLN A 280 -2.70 19.27 16.67
C GLN A 280 -4.08 19.92 16.56
N ALA A 281 -5.02 19.44 17.38
CA ALA A 281 -6.40 19.92 17.41
C ALA A 281 -6.94 19.82 18.84
N ASN A 282 -7.57 20.88 19.35
CA ASN A 282 -8.09 20.95 20.72
C ASN A 282 -7.06 20.55 21.80
N GLY A 283 -5.80 20.95 21.63
CA GLY A 283 -4.70 20.61 22.55
C GLY A 283 -4.19 19.16 22.47
N LEU A 284 -4.84 18.29 21.69
CA LEU A 284 -4.40 16.92 21.45
C LEU A 284 -3.55 16.84 20.18
N ILE A 285 -2.54 15.98 20.20
CA ILE A 285 -1.75 15.64 19.02
C ILE A 285 -2.11 14.22 18.60
N GLY A 286 -2.42 14.05 17.33
CA GLY A 286 -2.72 12.75 16.74
C GLY A 286 -2.51 12.76 15.23
N TYR A 287 -3.09 11.79 14.55
CA TYR A 287 -2.97 11.61 13.12
C TYR A 287 -4.34 11.65 12.44
N MET A 288 -4.38 12.27 11.27
CA MET A 288 -5.56 12.27 10.40
C MET A 288 -5.14 11.94 8.99
N HIS A 289 -5.92 11.12 8.31
CA HIS A 289 -5.65 10.76 6.93
C HIS A 289 -5.74 12.01 6.03
N ASP A 290 -4.92 12.06 4.98
CA ASP A 290 -4.83 13.19 4.06
C ASP A 290 -6.18 13.53 3.40
N THR A 291 -7.00 12.52 3.11
CA THR A 291 -8.37 12.68 2.59
C THR A 291 -9.37 13.23 3.61
N TRP A 292 -8.99 13.52 4.85
CA TRP A 292 -9.89 14.07 5.88
C TRP A 292 -9.60 15.53 6.21
N VAL A 293 -8.50 16.07 5.71
CA VAL A 293 -8.02 17.41 6.03
C VAL A 293 -8.03 18.26 4.76
N PHE A 294 -8.81 19.34 4.79
CA PHE A 294 -8.68 20.43 3.84
C PHE A 294 -7.48 21.28 4.24
N VAL A 295 -6.45 21.34 3.40
CA VAL A 295 -5.22 22.08 3.68
C VAL A 295 -5.36 23.49 3.13
N ASP A 296 -5.17 24.53 3.97
CA ASP A 296 -5.41 25.91 3.55
C ASP A 296 -4.36 26.41 2.54
N GLN A 297 -3.19 25.77 2.48
CA GLN A 297 -2.12 26.09 1.54
C GLN A 297 -2.33 25.47 0.14
N PHE A 298 -3.36 24.64 -0.04
CA PHE A 298 -3.62 23.94 -1.30
C PHE A 298 -4.81 24.57 -2.05
N GLU A 299 -4.77 24.53 -3.37
CA GLU A 299 -5.87 24.99 -4.23
C GLU A 299 -6.90 23.88 -4.46
N SER A 300 -7.40 23.30 -3.37
CA SER A 300 -8.32 22.15 -3.41
C SER A 300 -9.76 22.51 -3.81
N GLY A 301 -10.00 23.74 -4.25
CA GLY A 301 -11.34 24.32 -4.50
C GLY A 301 -12.08 24.76 -3.22
N PRO A 302 -13.28 25.34 -3.35
CA PRO A 302 -14.04 25.87 -2.22
C PRO A 302 -14.37 24.81 -1.16
N PHE A 303 -14.34 25.22 0.11
CA PHE A 303 -14.73 24.33 1.21
C PHE A 303 -16.20 23.93 1.08
N GLY A 304 -16.49 22.63 1.16
CA GLY A 304 -17.86 22.10 1.07
C GLY A 304 -18.37 21.82 -0.35
N GLN A 305 -17.68 22.29 -1.40
CA GLN A 305 -17.99 21.91 -2.77
C GLN A 305 -17.27 20.62 -3.19
N ARG A 306 -17.67 20.08 -4.35
CA ARG A 306 -17.21 18.82 -4.90
C ARG A 306 -16.65 19.04 -6.30
N HIS A 307 -15.58 18.33 -6.57
CA HIS A 307 -15.07 18.09 -7.91
C HIS A 307 -15.74 16.85 -8.48
N ILE A 308 -15.96 16.84 -9.79
CA ILE A 308 -16.26 15.61 -10.53
C ILE A 308 -14.96 15.21 -11.23
N GLN A 309 -14.25 14.24 -10.64
CA GLN A 309 -13.01 13.71 -11.20
C GLN A 309 -13.34 12.68 -12.28
N VAL A 310 -12.81 12.89 -13.47
CA VAL A 310 -13.08 12.07 -14.65
C VAL A 310 -11.97 11.07 -14.93
N LYS A 311 -10.73 11.42 -14.56
CA LYS A 311 -9.57 10.55 -14.78
C LYS A 311 -8.39 10.95 -13.89
N SER A 312 -7.40 10.07 -13.78
CA SER A 312 -6.09 10.36 -13.18
C SER A 312 -4.98 9.92 -14.12
N PHE A 313 -3.86 10.63 -14.08
CA PHE A 313 -2.64 10.31 -14.82
C PHE A 313 -1.43 10.40 -13.89
N ASP A 314 -0.38 9.63 -14.17
CA ASP A 314 0.89 9.68 -13.44
C ASP A 314 1.85 10.75 -13.98
N ASN A 315 1.52 11.35 -15.14
CA ASN A 315 2.31 12.39 -15.78
C ASN A 315 1.45 13.53 -16.34
N LEU A 316 2.03 14.73 -16.37
CA LEU A 316 1.34 15.95 -16.79
C LEU A 316 1.05 15.98 -18.30
N ALA A 317 1.91 15.37 -19.11
CA ALA A 317 1.80 15.40 -20.57
C ALA A 317 0.51 14.70 -21.04
N ASP A 318 0.24 13.51 -20.51
CA ASP A 318 -0.97 12.75 -20.82
C ASP A 318 -2.22 13.40 -20.25
N ALA A 319 -2.15 13.94 -19.02
CA ALA A 319 -3.24 14.71 -18.44
C ALA A 319 -3.61 15.91 -19.33
N SER A 320 -2.59 16.64 -19.80
CA SER A 320 -2.78 17.81 -20.68
C SER A 320 -3.29 17.41 -22.06
N ALA A 321 -2.81 16.30 -22.63
CA ALA A 321 -3.30 15.78 -23.90
C ALA A 321 -4.78 15.37 -23.81
N TYR A 322 -5.16 14.69 -22.72
CA TYR A 322 -6.55 14.33 -22.45
C TYR A 322 -7.45 15.56 -22.36
N ILE A 323 -7.03 16.59 -21.61
CA ILE A 323 -7.77 17.85 -21.48
C ILE A 323 -7.96 18.53 -22.84
N ARG A 324 -6.91 18.64 -23.67
CA ARG A 324 -6.98 19.25 -25.00
C ARG A 324 -7.90 18.51 -25.98
N SER A 325 -8.06 17.20 -25.80
CA SER A 325 -8.93 16.37 -26.63
C SER A 325 -10.38 16.31 -26.16
N ALA A 326 -10.67 16.83 -24.95
CA ALA A 326 -11.99 16.73 -24.35
C ALA A 326 -12.95 17.75 -24.98
N SER A 327 -14.20 17.35 -25.18
CA SER A 327 -15.29 18.20 -25.66
C SER A 327 -15.93 19.07 -24.57
N ILE A 328 -15.41 18.99 -23.34
CA ILE A 328 -15.87 19.69 -22.15
C ILE A 328 -14.70 20.36 -21.44
N ARG A 329 -14.98 21.43 -20.68
CA ARG A 329 -13.95 22.16 -19.95
C ARG A 329 -13.47 21.34 -18.75
N LEU A 330 -12.20 20.97 -18.80
CA LEU A 330 -11.52 20.17 -17.78
C LEU A 330 -10.33 20.94 -17.18
N THR A 331 -9.98 20.59 -15.95
CA THR A 331 -8.81 21.12 -15.24
C THR A 331 -8.02 19.96 -14.64
N ALA A 332 -6.69 20.03 -14.70
CA ALA A 332 -5.80 19.11 -14.00
C ALA A 332 -5.31 19.72 -12.70
N TYR A 333 -5.35 18.91 -11.63
CA TYR A 333 -4.77 19.21 -10.34
C TYR A 333 -3.62 18.25 -10.04
N LEU A 334 -2.50 18.78 -9.55
CA LEU A 334 -1.47 17.96 -8.91
C LEU A 334 -2.01 17.47 -7.56
N ALA A 335 -1.87 16.17 -7.28
CA ALA A 335 -2.27 15.56 -6.02
C ALA A 335 -1.07 15.32 -5.09
N THR A 336 -1.33 15.13 -3.78
CA THR A 336 -0.30 14.91 -2.75
C THR A 336 0.56 13.66 -2.97
N ASN A 337 0.08 12.70 -3.77
CA ASN A 337 0.81 11.49 -4.16
C ASN A 337 1.60 11.66 -5.48
N GLY A 338 1.66 12.87 -6.05
CA GLY A 338 2.38 13.16 -7.30
C GLY A 338 1.59 12.90 -8.58
N TRP A 339 0.37 12.39 -8.51
CA TRP A 339 -0.49 12.14 -9.67
C TRP A 339 -1.26 13.39 -10.08
N PHE A 340 -1.81 13.36 -11.29
CA PHE A 340 -2.62 14.42 -11.89
C PHE A 340 -4.07 14.00 -11.95
N ALA A 341 -4.92 14.60 -11.13
CA ALA A 341 -6.36 14.40 -11.14
C ALA A 341 -7.00 15.36 -12.16
N VAL A 342 -7.68 14.82 -13.17
CA VAL A 342 -8.44 15.61 -14.14
C VAL A 342 -9.90 15.65 -13.72
N THR A 343 -10.43 16.86 -13.59
CA THR A 343 -11.80 17.13 -13.14
C THR A 343 -12.53 18.04 -14.10
N LEU A 344 -13.85 18.15 -13.97
CA LEU A 344 -14.56 19.32 -14.51
C LEU A 344 -13.95 20.61 -13.95
N GLU A 345 -13.98 21.68 -14.75
CA GLU A 345 -13.42 22.98 -14.36
C GLU A 345 -14.11 23.56 -13.12
N ASP A 346 -15.44 23.48 -13.10
CA ASP A 346 -16.28 24.00 -12.03
C ASP A 346 -16.46 22.99 -10.89
N THR A 347 -16.70 23.51 -9.69
CA THR A 347 -17.09 22.73 -8.51
C THR A 347 -18.56 22.93 -8.17
N PHE A 348 -19.17 21.94 -7.53
CA PHE A 348 -20.62 21.93 -7.29
C PHE A 348 -20.95 21.53 -5.85
N ASP A 349 -22.14 21.86 -5.36
CA ASP A 349 -22.68 21.22 -4.17
C ASP A 349 -22.95 19.73 -4.42
N GLN A 350 -23.24 18.97 -3.36
CA GLN A 350 -23.36 17.52 -3.45
C GLN A 350 -24.53 17.05 -4.34
N GLU A 351 -25.66 17.74 -4.30
CA GLU A 351 -26.84 17.33 -5.07
C GLU A 351 -26.64 17.63 -6.55
N THR A 352 -26.18 18.85 -6.86
CA THR A 352 -25.84 19.26 -8.21
C THR A 352 -24.75 18.38 -8.81
N ALA A 353 -23.66 18.11 -8.07
CA ALA A 353 -22.58 17.24 -8.53
C ALA A 353 -23.06 15.83 -8.87
N LYS A 354 -23.94 15.26 -8.03
CA LYS A 354 -24.49 13.92 -8.23
C LYS A 354 -25.35 13.86 -9.49
N ASN A 355 -26.27 14.81 -9.66
CA ASN A 355 -27.19 14.85 -10.79
C ASN A 355 -26.44 15.11 -12.10
N LEU A 356 -25.52 16.08 -12.11
CA LEU A 356 -24.70 16.39 -13.27
C LEU A 356 -23.80 15.23 -13.68
N ALA A 357 -23.13 14.56 -12.72
CA ALA A 357 -22.30 13.39 -13.03
C ALA A 357 -23.13 12.24 -13.64
N ALA A 358 -24.34 11.99 -13.15
CA ALA A 358 -25.22 10.98 -13.71
C ALA A 358 -25.67 11.32 -15.14
N GLU A 359 -26.00 12.59 -15.39
CA GLU A 359 -26.39 13.07 -16.72
C GLU A 359 -25.22 12.99 -17.72
N LEU A 360 -24.03 13.44 -17.34
CA LEU A 360 -22.86 13.41 -18.23
C LEU A 360 -22.44 11.98 -18.57
N LYS A 361 -22.57 11.04 -17.62
CA LYS A 361 -22.32 9.61 -17.86
C LYS A 361 -23.34 9.01 -18.81
N SER A 362 -24.64 9.29 -18.63
CA SER A 362 -25.67 8.74 -19.51
C SER A 362 -25.55 9.21 -20.96
N ARG A 363 -24.98 10.41 -21.16
CA ARG A 363 -24.64 10.97 -22.48
C ARG A 363 -23.27 10.53 -23.01
N GLY A 364 -22.50 9.74 -22.25
CA GLY A 364 -21.13 9.34 -22.60
C GLY A 364 -20.13 10.51 -22.67
N THR A 365 -20.46 11.66 -22.06
CA THR A 365 -19.63 12.86 -22.08
C THR A 365 -18.46 12.77 -21.09
N ILE A 366 -18.64 12.00 -20.00
CA ILE A 366 -17.57 11.63 -19.07
C ILE A 366 -17.55 10.10 -18.88
N PRO A 367 -16.39 9.51 -18.51
CA PRO A 367 -16.28 8.08 -18.22
C PRO A 367 -17.21 7.59 -17.09
N ASP A 368 -17.66 6.33 -17.16
CA ASP A 368 -18.55 5.73 -16.16
C ASP A 368 -17.93 5.62 -14.76
N ASP A 369 -16.59 5.54 -14.68
CA ASP A 369 -15.81 5.51 -13.44
C ASP A 369 -15.52 6.92 -12.87
N SER A 370 -16.01 7.98 -13.52
CA SER A 370 -15.94 9.34 -12.97
C SER A 370 -16.63 9.42 -11.62
N HIS A 371 -16.10 10.17 -10.67
CA HIS A 371 -16.65 10.21 -9.32
C HIS A 371 -16.55 11.59 -8.67
N MET A 372 -17.43 11.80 -7.71
CA MET A 372 -17.47 13.02 -6.91
C MET A 372 -16.45 12.93 -5.78
N THR A 373 -15.64 13.97 -5.61
CA THR A 373 -14.63 14.05 -4.56
C THR A 373 -14.56 15.45 -3.95
N PHE A 374 -14.11 15.53 -2.71
CA PHE A 374 -13.81 16.81 -2.08
C PHE A 374 -12.49 17.42 -2.59
N GLY A 375 -11.62 16.62 -3.21
CA GLY A 375 -10.31 17.09 -3.66
C GLY A 375 -9.36 17.44 -2.52
N ASN A 376 -9.51 16.82 -1.33
CA ASN A 376 -8.64 17.09 -0.17
C ASN A 376 -7.14 16.86 -0.44
N THR A 377 -6.83 16.01 -1.41
CA THR A 377 -5.47 15.71 -1.84
C THR A 377 -4.99 16.59 -2.98
N TYR A 378 -5.82 17.49 -3.51
CA TYR A 378 -5.45 18.36 -4.63
C TYR A 378 -4.66 19.56 -4.11
N VAL A 379 -3.47 19.73 -4.66
CA VAL A 379 -2.45 20.68 -4.20
C VAL A 379 -2.54 22.01 -4.95
N ARG A 380 -2.62 21.96 -6.28
CA ARG A 380 -2.68 23.15 -7.16
C ARG A 380 -3.24 22.81 -8.52
N LYS A 381 -3.79 23.80 -9.22
CA LYS A 381 -4.10 23.70 -10.64
C LYS A 381 -2.79 23.69 -11.45
N VAL A 382 -2.68 22.80 -12.43
CA VAL A 382 -1.47 22.68 -13.27
C VAL A 382 -1.75 22.74 -14.77
N CYS A 383 -2.98 22.51 -15.21
CA CYS A 383 -3.39 22.64 -16.60
C CYS A 383 -4.90 22.91 -16.68
N CYS A 384 -5.34 23.64 -17.69
CA CYS A 384 -6.75 23.95 -17.94
C CYS A 384 -7.04 24.08 -19.45
N HIS A 385 -8.31 23.86 -19.81
CA HIS A 385 -8.89 24.15 -21.13
C HIS A 385 -9.43 25.58 -21.18
#